data_AF-A0A5K1CLC8-F1
#
_entry.id   AF-A0A5K1CLC8-F1
#
_cell.length_a   1.000
_cell.length_b   1.000
_cell.length_c   1.000
_cell.angle_alpha   90.00
_cell.angle_beta   90.00
_cell.angle_gamma   90.00
#
_symmetry.space_group_name_H-M   'P 1'
#
loop_
_entity.id
_entity.type
_entity.pdbx_description
1 polymer ?
#
loop_
_entity_poly.entity_id
_entity_poly.type
_entity_poly.pdbx_seq_one_letter_code
_entity_poly.pdbx_strand_id
1 'polypeptide(L)'
;DASLQGSPESPKSVVLITGTAEYNRISLSKTIKAYLWEMGSPFLPCKTRTGLLIAKAHSLRMWLKDSAFCMDLELRDVSTLPELNSMQLYEGAFMRAGLVPAFREIHEGLGEVRPKKFAKLALLTDEKRDKFIAADIKGRQEKLEKKKRGGLLNLRKRHKRHGRRLVGRSMPPREEFGASAKKEAVR
;
A
#
# COMPACT_ATOMS: atom_id res chain seq x y z
N ASP A 1 6.60 15.06 19.33
CA ASP A 1 7.66 16.00 18.93
C ASP A 1 8.66 15.53 17.89
N ALA A 2 9.44 14.45 18.10
CA ALA A 2 10.48 14.04 17.14
C ALA A 2 9.99 13.81 15.68
N SER A 3 8.79 13.26 15.47
CA SER A 3 8.21 13.08 14.13
C SER A 3 7.71 14.38 13.48
N LEU A 4 7.41 15.40 14.28
CA LEU A 4 6.95 16.71 13.82
C LEU A 4 8.15 17.61 13.50
N GLN A 5 9.17 17.59 14.36
CA GLN A 5 10.39 18.40 14.26
C GLN A 5 11.39 17.91 13.20
N GLY A 6 11.29 16.64 12.76
CA GLY A 6 12.09 16.13 11.64
C GLY A 6 13.53 15.77 11.99
N SER A 7 13.89 15.82 13.27
CA SER A 7 15.15 15.28 13.81
C SER A 7 14.83 14.23 14.90
N PRO A 8 15.48 13.06 14.86
CA PRO A 8 16.43 12.59 13.84
C PRO A 8 15.79 12.36 12.46
N GLU A 9 16.63 12.28 11.42
CA GLU A 9 16.19 12.03 10.05
C GLU A 9 15.34 10.75 9.99
N SER A 10 14.17 10.84 9.35
CA SER A 10 13.25 9.72 9.30
C SER A 10 13.88 8.54 8.56
N PRO A 11 13.83 7.31 9.10
CA PRO A 11 14.36 6.14 8.41
C PRO A 11 13.67 5.95 7.06
N LYS A 12 14.28 5.24 6.10
CA LYS A 12 13.63 5.03 4.78
C LYS A 12 12.30 4.28 4.90
N SER A 13 12.22 3.33 5.84
CA SER A 13 11.02 2.54 6.13
C SER A 13 10.99 2.10 7.58
N VAL A 14 9.79 1.89 8.10
CA VAL A 14 9.54 1.29 9.41
C VAL A 14 9.02 -0.12 9.19
N VAL A 15 9.54 -1.07 9.97
CA VAL A 15 9.18 -2.48 9.91
C VAL A 15 8.59 -2.88 11.26
N LEU A 16 7.39 -3.45 11.23
CA LEU A 16 6.74 -4.05 12.39
C LEU A 16 6.86 -5.58 12.26
N ILE A 17 7.54 -6.18 13.23
CA ILE A 17 7.76 -7.63 13.29
C ILE A 17 6.67 -8.22 14.19
N THR A 18 5.70 -8.90 13.59
CA THR A 18 4.61 -9.58 14.31
C THR A 18 4.88 -11.07 14.52
N GLY A 19 5.84 -11.63 13.80
CA GLY A 19 6.05 -13.07 13.71
C GLY A 19 4.87 -13.78 13.04
N THR A 20 4.92 -15.11 13.04
CA THR A 20 3.89 -16.00 12.47
C THR A 20 3.31 -16.95 13.51
N ALA A 21 3.58 -16.72 14.80
CA ALA A 21 3.09 -17.56 15.87
C ALA A 21 1.56 -17.47 15.97
N GLU A 22 0.94 -18.62 16.16
CA GLU A 22 -0.47 -18.74 16.49
C GLU A 22 -0.58 -19.45 17.84
N TYR A 23 -1.30 -18.86 18.77
CA TYR A 23 -1.53 -19.41 20.10
C TYR A 23 -3.03 -19.48 20.36
N ASN A 24 -3.55 -20.60 20.85
CA ASN A 24 -4.99 -20.80 21.05
C ASN A 24 -5.85 -20.45 19.81
N ARG A 25 -5.36 -20.78 18.60
CA ARG A 25 -6.00 -20.43 17.31
C ARG A 25 -6.13 -18.92 17.05
N ILE A 26 -5.36 -18.10 17.78
CA ILE A 26 -5.29 -16.65 17.63
C ILE A 26 -3.93 -16.29 17.04
N SER A 27 -3.95 -15.50 15.96
CA SER A 27 -2.76 -14.98 15.30
C SER A 27 -2.57 -13.50 15.66
N LEU A 28 -1.43 -13.20 16.26
CA LEU A 28 -1.03 -11.82 16.55
C LEU A 28 -0.91 -11.01 15.25
N SER A 29 -0.36 -11.61 14.21
CA SER A 29 -0.18 -10.97 12.91
C SER A 29 -1.53 -10.57 12.29
N LYS A 30 -2.53 -11.48 12.30
CA LYS A 30 -3.87 -11.17 11.79
C LYS A 30 -4.56 -10.08 12.63
N THR A 31 -4.45 -10.16 13.95
CA THR A 31 -5.02 -9.18 14.89
C THR A 31 -4.45 -7.77 14.64
N ILE A 32 -3.12 -7.64 14.61
CA ILE A 32 -2.45 -6.36 14.33
C ILE A 32 -2.81 -5.85 12.94
N LYS A 33 -2.86 -6.74 11.94
CA LYS A 33 -3.22 -6.38 10.56
C LYS A 33 -4.64 -5.83 10.47
N ALA A 34 -5.61 -6.47 11.13
CA ALA A 34 -6.99 -6.01 11.18
C ALA A 34 -7.10 -4.61 11.82
N TYR A 35 -6.40 -4.39 12.94
CA TYR A 35 -6.40 -3.10 13.64
C TYR A 35 -5.77 -1.98 12.79
N LEU A 36 -4.62 -2.25 12.17
CA LEU A 36 -3.97 -1.28 11.29
C LEU A 36 -4.83 -0.96 10.06
N TRP A 37 -5.56 -1.93 9.53
CA TRP A 37 -6.46 -1.73 8.40
C TRP A 37 -7.69 -0.93 8.76
N GLU A 38 -8.28 -1.17 9.92
CA GLU A 38 -9.39 -0.37 10.45
C GLU A 38 -9.02 1.11 10.50
N MET A 39 -7.81 1.42 10.99
CA MET A 39 -7.31 2.80 11.07
C MET A 39 -6.79 3.34 9.72
N GLY A 40 -6.85 2.56 8.64
CA GLY A 40 -6.39 2.97 7.31
C GLY A 40 -4.88 3.18 7.21
N SER A 41 -4.12 2.47 8.05
CA SER A 41 -2.67 2.60 8.19
C SER A 41 -1.91 2.28 6.90
N PRO A 42 -0.73 2.92 6.66
CA PRO A 42 0.10 2.65 5.50
C PRO A 42 0.94 1.37 5.61
N PHE A 43 0.85 0.62 6.71
CA PHE A 43 1.52 -0.67 6.85
C PHE A 43 0.95 -1.71 5.88
N LEU A 44 1.84 -2.35 5.14
CA LEU A 44 1.51 -3.41 4.19
C LEU A 44 2.29 -4.69 4.50
N PRO A 45 1.73 -5.88 4.25
CA PRO A 45 2.47 -7.13 4.35
C PRO A 45 3.72 -7.11 3.48
N CYS A 46 4.83 -7.59 4.04
CA CYS A 46 6.04 -7.81 3.27
C CYS A 46 5.82 -8.96 2.27
N LYS A 47 6.22 -8.75 1.01
CA LYS A 47 6.08 -9.78 -0.04
C LYS A 47 7.06 -10.93 0.09
N THR A 48 8.21 -10.68 0.73
CA THR A 48 9.34 -11.62 0.78
C THR A 48 9.43 -12.40 2.08
N ARG A 49 8.89 -11.87 3.19
CA ARG A 49 8.92 -12.49 4.50
C ARG A 49 7.57 -12.42 5.18
N THR A 50 7.14 -13.53 5.77
CA THR A 50 5.91 -13.62 6.58
C THR A 50 6.13 -13.01 7.96
N GLY A 51 5.05 -12.53 8.58
CA GLY A 51 5.10 -11.95 9.93
C GLY A 51 5.76 -10.56 10.00
N LEU A 52 5.91 -9.88 8.86
CA LEU A 52 6.43 -8.51 8.78
C LEU A 52 5.42 -7.60 8.08
N LEU A 53 5.20 -6.42 8.67
CA LEU A 53 4.47 -5.31 8.06
C LEU A 53 5.44 -4.15 7.84
N ILE A 54 5.41 -3.53 6.66
CA ILE A 54 6.34 -2.46 6.28
C ILE A 54 5.55 -1.20 5.90
N ALA A 55 5.98 -0.06 6.41
CA ALA A 55 5.50 1.25 5.99
C ALA A 55 6.67 2.14 5.53
N LYS A 56 6.47 2.93 4.48
CA LYS A 56 7.41 4.00 4.11
C LYS A 56 7.32 5.09 5.16
N ALA A 57 8.45 5.60 5.66
CA ALA A 57 8.42 6.54 6.77
C ALA A 57 7.70 7.84 6.42
N HIS A 58 7.86 8.36 5.20
CA HIS A 58 7.12 9.55 4.77
C HIS A 58 5.60 9.33 4.81
N SER A 59 5.11 8.19 4.29
CA SER A 59 3.68 7.86 4.33
C SER A 59 3.18 7.64 5.76
N LEU A 60 3.99 7.01 6.61
CA LEU A 60 3.68 6.84 8.04
C LEU A 60 3.60 8.18 8.75
N ARG A 61 4.55 9.08 8.52
CA ARG A 61 4.58 10.43 9.09
C ARG A 61 3.33 11.22 8.70
N MET A 62 2.96 11.21 7.43
CA MET A 62 1.75 11.89 6.97
C MET A 62 0.49 11.28 7.59
N TRP A 63 0.40 9.95 7.62
CA TRP A 63 -0.73 9.28 8.26
C TRP A 63 -0.83 9.61 9.76
N LEU A 64 0.28 9.63 10.50
CA LEU A 64 0.28 10.01 11.92
C LEU A 64 -0.15 11.46 12.16
N LYS A 65 0.14 12.37 11.23
CA LYS A 65 -0.31 13.77 11.30
C LYS A 65 -1.80 13.94 11.02
N ASP A 66 -2.32 13.19 10.05
CA ASP A 66 -3.68 13.40 9.53
C ASP A 66 -4.71 12.45 10.15
N SER A 67 -4.27 11.41 10.87
CA SER A 67 -5.14 10.37 11.42
C SER A 67 -5.78 10.82 12.73
N ALA A 68 -7.10 10.93 12.75
CA ALA A 68 -7.89 11.17 13.97
C ALA A 68 -7.63 10.09 15.05
N PHE A 69 -7.39 8.84 14.63
CA PHE A 69 -7.04 7.74 15.54
C PHE A 69 -5.70 7.94 16.27
N CYS A 70 -4.81 8.77 15.74
CA CYS A 70 -3.51 9.07 16.33
C CYS A 70 -3.50 10.39 17.11
N MET A 71 -4.53 11.21 16.95
CA MET A 71 -4.73 12.43 17.73
C MET A 71 -5.44 12.14 19.07
N ASP A 72 -6.28 11.10 19.11
CA ASP A 72 -6.94 10.61 20.33
C ASP A 72 -6.03 9.63 21.11
N LEU A 73 -4.77 10.01 21.33
CA LEU A 73 -3.79 9.24 22.12
C LEU A 73 -3.85 9.57 23.62
N GLU A 74 -4.80 10.42 24.04
CA GLU A 74 -5.07 10.62 25.44
C GLU A 74 -5.58 9.30 26.03
N LEU A 75 -4.78 8.72 26.93
CA LEU A 75 -5.24 7.66 27.82
C LEU A 75 -6.39 8.25 28.64
N ARG A 76 -7.61 8.07 28.16
CA ARG A 76 -8.80 8.43 28.92
C ARG A 76 -8.90 7.43 30.05
N ASP A 77 -8.75 7.90 31.29
CA ASP A 77 -9.16 7.15 32.48
C ASP A 77 -10.68 7.05 32.47
N VAL A 78 -11.19 6.12 31.66
CA VAL A 78 -12.61 5.79 31.63
C VAL A 78 -12.86 4.94 32.88
N SER A 79 -13.46 5.56 33.89
CA SER A 79 -13.80 4.91 35.17
C SER A 79 -14.88 3.84 35.02
N THR A 80 -15.59 3.83 33.90
CA THR A 80 -16.55 2.80 33.53
C THR A 80 -15.93 1.83 32.54
N LEU A 81 -15.86 0.56 32.93
CA LEU A 81 -15.60 -0.52 31.97
C LEU A 81 -16.71 -0.49 30.90
N PRO A 82 -16.38 -0.60 29.61
CA PRO A 82 -17.41 -0.70 28.58
C PRO A 82 -18.31 -1.91 28.88
N GLU A 83 -19.63 -1.70 28.84
CA GLU A 83 -20.65 -2.71 29.20
C GLU A 83 -20.56 -3.99 28.35
N LEU A 84 -20.00 -3.87 27.14
CA LEU A 84 -19.77 -4.98 26.23
C LEU A 84 -18.28 -5.09 25.93
N ASN A 85 -17.82 -6.34 25.81
CA ASN A 85 -16.47 -6.61 25.33
C ASN A 85 -16.34 -5.99 23.93
N SER A 86 -15.50 -4.96 23.84
CA SER A 86 -15.29 -4.21 22.60
C SER A 86 -14.57 -5.04 21.55
N MET A 87 -14.07 -6.23 21.91
CA MET A 87 -13.30 -7.15 21.08
C MET A 87 -14.04 -8.47 20.89
N GLN A 88 -14.06 -8.96 19.66
CA GLN A 88 -14.62 -10.24 19.25
C GLN A 88 -13.57 -11.03 18.45
N LEU A 89 -13.52 -12.34 18.65
CA LEU A 89 -12.66 -13.23 17.88
C LEU A 89 -13.33 -13.57 16.54
N TYR A 90 -12.66 -13.25 15.44
CA TYR A 90 -13.11 -13.57 14.09
C TYR A 90 -11.93 -14.07 13.24
N GLU A 91 -12.04 -15.25 12.64
CA GLU A 91 -11.00 -15.88 11.80
C GLU A 91 -9.59 -15.96 12.42
N GLY A 92 -9.53 -16.09 13.75
CA GLY A 92 -8.28 -16.12 14.52
C GLY A 92 -7.64 -14.75 14.72
N ALA A 93 -8.39 -13.66 14.53
CA ALA A 93 -7.99 -12.29 14.84
C ALA A 93 -8.94 -11.67 15.87
N PHE A 94 -8.41 -10.94 16.85
CA PHE A 94 -9.25 -10.07 17.68
C PHE A 94 -9.58 -8.79 16.91
N MET A 95 -10.87 -8.48 16.82
CA MET A 95 -11.40 -7.36 16.06
C MET A 95 -12.48 -6.65 16.84
N ARG A 96 -12.65 -5.34 16.63
CA ARG A 96 -13.70 -4.60 17.34
C ARG A 96 -15.06 -5.21 17.02
N ALA A 97 -15.92 -5.41 18.01
CA ALA A 97 -17.20 -6.09 17.83
C ALA A 97 -18.04 -5.42 16.72
N GLY A 98 -18.08 -4.08 16.69
CA GLY A 98 -18.74 -3.33 15.62
C GLY A 98 -18.06 -3.40 14.24
N LEU A 99 -16.80 -3.81 14.16
CA LEU A 99 -16.06 -3.96 12.91
C LEU A 99 -16.30 -5.33 12.25
N VAL A 100 -16.59 -6.37 13.03
CA VAL A 100 -16.73 -7.75 12.53
C VAL A 100 -17.76 -7.86 11.39
N PRO A 101 -18.97 -7.27 11.47
CA PRO A 101 -19.94 -7.32 10.37
C PRO A 101 -19.39 -6.69 9.08
N ALA A 102 -18.83 -5.49 9.20
CA ALA A 102 -18.25 -4.77 8.06
C ALA A 102 -17.08 -5.53 7.43
N PHE A 103 -16.23 -6.14 8.25
CA PHE A 103 -15.13 -6.95 7.76
C PHE A 103 -15.63 -8.14 6.95
N ARG A 104 -16.64 -8.87 7.46
CA ARG A 104 -17.23 -10.03 6.79
C ARG A 104 -17.79 -9.65 5.42
N GLU A 105 -18.63 -8.64 5.35
CA GLU A 105 -19.26 -8.20 4.10
C GLU A 105 -18.23 -7.76 3.05
N ILE A 106 -17.22 -6.99 3.46
CA ILE A 106 -16.16 -6.54 2.55
C ILE A 106 -15.33 -7.74 2.07
N HIS A 107 -15.01 -8.66 2.96
CA HIS A 107 -14.19 -9.82 2.62
C HIS A 107 -14.92 -10.77 1.67
N GLU A 108 -16.19 -11.07 1.94
CA GLU A 108 -17.04 -11.92 1.09
C GLU A 108 -17.28 -11.30 -0.28
N GLY A 109 -17.55 -9.98 -0.34
CA GLY A 109 -17.87 -9.30 -1.60
C GLY A 109 -16.66 -8.91 -2.46
N LEU A 110 -15.57 -8.44 -1.83
CA LEU A 110 -14.42 -7.84 -2.54
C LEU A 110 -13.13 -8.63 -2.40
N GLY A 111 -13.03 -9.54 -1.41
CA GLY A 111 -11.81 -10.27 -1.05
C GLY A 111 -10.83 -9.41 -0.26
N GLU A 112 -9.52 -9.66 -0.44
CA GLU A 112 -8.47 -8.87 0.20
C GLU A 112 -8.39 -7.46 -0.43
N VAL A 113 -8.71 -6.44 0.36
CA VAL A 113 -8.67 -5.03 -0.04
C VAL A 113 -7.50 -4.29 0.59
N ARG A 114 -7.11 -3.16 -0.01
CA ARG A 114 -6.06 -2.30 0.56
C ARG A 114 -6.55 -1.66 1.88
N PRO A 115 -5.68 -1.46 2.88
CA PRO A 115 -6.01 -0.80 4.15
C PRO A 115 -6.86 0.45 4.00
N LYS A 116 -6.43 1.38 3.13
CA LYS A 116 -7.10 2.66 2.92
C LYS A 116 -8.50 2.51 2.31
N LYS A 117 -8.72 1.47 1.49
CA LYS A 117 -10.05 1.16 0.94
C LYS A 117 -10.92 0.52 2.02
N PHE A 118 -10.35 -0.41 2.79
CA PHE A 118 -11.01 -1.06 3.91
C PHE A 118 -11.53 -0.05 4.93
N ALA A 119 -10.65 0.79 5.48
CA ALA A 119 -11.01 1.81 6.46
C ALA A 119 -12.17 2.70 5.98
N LYS A 120 -12.14 3.12 4.71
CA LYS A 120 -13.22 3.92 4.12
C LYS A 120 -14.55 3.18 4.08
N LEU A 121 -14.55 1.88 3.77
CA LEU A 121 -15.77 1.08 3.70
C LEU A 121 -16.29 0.66 5.08
N ALA A 122 -15.38 0.42 6.02
CA ALA A 122 -15.72 0.09 7.41
C ALA A 122 -16.45 1.24 8.11
N LEU A 123 -16.13 2.49 7.77
CA LEU A 123 -16.78 3.69 8.32
C LEU A 123 -18.12 4.04 7.66
N LEU A 124 -18.54 3.33 6.59
CA LEU A 124 -19.84 3.55 5.95
C LEU A 124 -20.94 2.76 6.66
N THR A 125 -22.17 3.25 6.56
CA THR A 125 -23.37 2.47 6.89
C THR A 125 -23.52 1.27 5.96
N ASP A 126 -24.17 0.21 6.44
CA ASP A 126 -24.25 -1.07 5.73
C ASP A 126 -24.86 -0.92 4.32
N GLU A 127 -25.95 -0.16 4.18
CA GLU A 127 -26.56 0.13 2.87
C GLU A 127 -25.59 0.79 1.86
N LYS A 128 -24.73 1.70 2.33
CA LYS A 128 -23.77 2.40 1.48
C LYS A 128 -22.62 1.47 1.11
N ARG A 129 -22.26 0.56 2.02
CA ARG A 129 -21.25 -0.47 1.80
C ARG A 129 -21.68 -1.44 0.71
N ASP A 130 -22.92 -1.94 0.77
CA ASP A 130 -23.49 -2.85 -0.24
C ASP A 130 -23.54 -2.23 -1.64
N LYS A 131 -24.03 -0.99 -1.72
CA LYS A 131 -24.05 -0.22 -2.98
C LYS A 131 -22.65 -0.09 -3.58
N PHE A 132 -21.65 0.17 -2.72
CA PHE A 132 -20.26 0.27 -3.16
C PHE A 132 -19.71 -1.07 -3.65
N ILE A 133 -19.96 -2.15 -2.91
CA ILE A 133 -19.52 -3.51 -3.29
C ILE A 133 -20.13 -3.90 -4.62
N ALA A 134 -21.45 -3.72 -4.80
CA ALA A 134 -22.14 -4.01 -6.05
C ALA A 134 -21.59 -3.21 -7.24
N ALA A 135 -21.32 -1.91 -7.03
CA ALA A 135 -20.73 -1.05 -8.07
C ALA A 135 -19.30 -1.48 -8.44
N ASP A 136 -18.48 -1.89 -7.45
CA ASP A 136 -17.12 -2.38 -7.70
C ASP A 136 -17.12 -3.69 -8.48
N ILE A 137 -18.01 -4.64 -8.14
CA ILE A 137 -18.19 -5.91 -8.86
C ILE A 137 -18.60 -5.64 -10.31
N LYS A 138 -19.63 -4.81 -10.52
CA LYS A 138 -20.08 -4.42 -11.86
C LYS A 138 -18.95 -3.75 -12.66
N GLY A 139 -18.22 -2.83 -12.04
CA GLY A 139 -17.08 -2.16 -12.66
C GLY A 139 -15.93 -3.11 -13.03
N ARG A 140 -15.67 -4.16 -12.24
CA ARG A 140 -14.69 -5.21 -12.59
C ARG A 140 -15.17 -6.03 -13.79
N GLN A 141 -16.44 -6.43 -13.81
CA GLN A 141 -17.03 -7.17 -14.93
C GLN A 141 -16.99 -6.36 -16.23
N GLU A 142 -17.40 -5.08 -16.20
CA GLU A 142 -17.33 -4.21 -17.38
C GLU A 142 -15.89 -4.00 -17.89
N LYS A 143 -14.91 -3.89 -16.99
CA LYS A 143 -13.49 -3.79 -17.38
C LYS A 143 -12.99 -5.08 -18.03
N LEU A 144 -13.41 -6.24 -17.53
CA LEU A 144 -13.09 -7.54 -18.13
C LEU A 144 -13.69 -7.66 -19.54
N GLU A 145 -14.95 -7.28 -19.71
CA GLU A 145 -15.61 -7.29 -21.02
C GLU A 145 -14.98 -6.30 -22.00
N LYS A 146 -14.61 -5.09 -21.56
CA LYS A 146 -13.86 -4.13 -22.37
C LYS A 146 -12.48 -4.66 -22.78
N LYS A 147 -11.79 -5.40 -21.92
CA LYS A 147 -10.50 -6.04 -22.26
C LYS A 147 -10.66 -7.16 -23.29
N LYS A 148 -11.70 -8.00 -23.15
CA LYS A 148 -12.02 -9.03 -24.16
C LYS A 148 -12.30 -8.40 -25.53
N ARG A 149 -13.07 -7.31 -25.57
CA ARG A 149 -13.38 -6.58 -26.82
C ARG A 149 -12.18 -5.77 -27.36
N GLY A 150 -11.38 -5.17 -26.50
CA GLY A 150 -10.20 -4.37 -26.85
C GLY A 150 -8.94 -5.18 -27.21
N GLY A 151 -8.86 -6.45 -26.79
CA GLY A 151 -7.79 -7.38 -27.18
C GLY A 151 -7.76 -7.62 -28.69
N LEU A 152 -8.93 -7.67 -29.35
CA LEU A 152 -9.04 -7.78 -30.81
C LEU A 152 -8.56 -6.52 -31.56
N LEU A 153 -8.75 -5.34 -30.96
CA LEU A 153 -8.38 -4.06 -31.61
C LEU A 153 -6.88 -3.74 -31.49
N ASN A 154 -6.18 -4.30 -30.51
CA ASN A 154 -4.76 -4.03 -30.27
C ASN A 154 -3.80 -4.88 -31.11
N LEU A 155 -4.22 -6.01 -31.69
CA LEU A 155 -3.40 -6.76 -32.65
C LEU A 155 -3.19 -5.99 -33.95
N ARG A 156 -4.19 -5.22 -34.41
CA ARG A 156 -4.11 -4.45 -35.67
C ARG A 156 -3.18 -3.23 -35.61
N LYS A 157 -2.88 -2.68 -34.43
CA LYS A 157 -2.00 -1.50 -34.30
C LYS A 157 -0.51 -1.83 -34.17
N ARG A 158 -0.12 -3.08 -33.91
CA ARG A 158 1.29 -3.48 -33.80
C ARG A 158 1.99 -3.64 -35.15
N HIS A 159 1.26 -3.93 -36.23
CA HIS A 159 1.86 -4.11 -37.56
C HIS A 159 2.28 -2.81 -38.30
N LYS A 160 1.91 -1.63 -37.80
CA LYS A 160 2.19 -0.35 -38.50
C LYS A 160 3.39 0.44 -37.98
N ARG A 161 4.16 -0.08 -36.99
CA ARG A 161 5.26 0.66 -36.35
C ARG A 161 6.68 0.17 -36.67
N HIS A 162 6.86 -0.77 -37.59
CA HIS A 162 8.21 -1.23 -38.00
C HIS A 162 8.79 -0.57 -39.26
N GLY A 163 8.18 0.51 -39.76
CA GLY A 163 8.57 1.15 -41.02
C GLY A 163 9.18 2.55 -40.92
N ARG A 164 9.91 2.92 -39.86
CA ARG A 164 10.74 4.13 -39.88
C ARG A 164 12.21 3.79 -39.67
N ARG A 165 12.90 3.66 -40.81
CA ARG A 165 14.36 3.58 -40.92
C ARG A 165 15.01 4.74 -40.16
N LEU A 166 16.07 4.41 -39.43
CA LEU A 166 17.08 5.35 -38.94
C LEU A 166 17.64 6.12 -40.14
N VAL A 167 17.38 7.43 -40.20
CA VAL A 167 18.13 8.35 -41.08
C VAL A 167 19.19 8.99 -40.20
N GLY A 168 20.44 8.69 -40.52
CA GLY A 168 21.61 9.12 -39.77
C GLY A 168 21.74 10.65 -39.70
N ARG A 169 22.12 11.14 -38.53
CA ARG A 169 22.82 12.42 -38.40
C ARG A 169 24.29 12.10 -38.19
N SER A 170 25.07 12.36 -39.23
CA SER A 170 26.53 12.47 -39.19
C SER A 170 26.94 13.49 -38.13
N MET A 171 27.77 13.08 -37.17
CA MET A 171 28.52 14.01 -36.34
C MET A 171 29.71 14.54 -37.15
N PRO A 172 29.97 15.87 -37.17
CA PRO A 172 31.20 16.39 -37.75
C PRO A 172 32.43 16.01 -36.89
N PRO A 173 33.63 15.89 -37.49
CA PRO A 173 34.84 15.44 -36.80
C PRO A 173 35.31 16.51 -35.80
N ARG A 174 35.80 16.07 -34.64
CA ARG A 174 36.59 16.93 -33.76
C ARG A 174 37.94 17.15 -34.43
N GLU A 175 38.22 18.39 -34.82
CA GLU A 175 39.53 18.82 -35.27
C GLU A 175 40.59 18.59 -34.18
N GLU A 176 41.68 17.98 -34.63
CA GLU A 176 42.91 17.75 -33.91
C GLU A 176 43.60 19.11 -33.67
N PHE A 177 43.82 19.49 -32.41
CA PHE A 177 44.91 20.41 -32.09
C PHE A 177 46.17 19.58 -31.86
N GLY A 178 47.12 19.81 -32.77
CA GLY A 178 48.30 19.00 -32.99
C GLY A 178 49.30 18.95 -31.83
N ALA A 179 50.07 17.86 -31.88
CA ALA A 179 51.29 17.65 -31.15
C ALA A 179 52.36 18.70 -31.52
N SER A 180 53.21 19.05 -30.56
CA SER A 180 54.63 19.18 -30.87
C SER A 180 55.49 18.77 -29.68
N ALA A 181 56.44 17.91 -30.02
CA ALA A 181 57.30 17.14 -29.15
C ALA A 181 58.48 17.94 -28.57
N LYS A 182 59.21 17.26 -27.67
CA LYS A 182 60.64 17.31 -27.31
C LYS A 182 60.74 17.17 -25.77
N LYS A 183 61.66 16.44 -25.14
CA LYS A 183 62.83 15.63 -25.51
C LYS A 183 63.34 15.05 -24.17
N GLU A 184 64.02 13.90 -24.24
CA GLU A 184 65.19 13.50 -23.42
C GLU A 184 65.09 13.62 -21.87
N ALA A 185 65.06 12.51 -21.14
CA ALA A 185 66.19 11.68 -20.71
C ALA A 185 66.98 12.21 -19.50
N VAL A 186 67.38 11.24 -18.66
CA VAL A 186 68.53 11.23 -17.72
C VAL A 186 68.21 11.46 -16.23
N ARG A 187 68.42 10.34 -15.50
CA ARG A 187 68.77 10.10 -14.08
C ARG A 187 67.70 10.26 -13.01
#